data_AF-B3JH11-F1
#
_entry.id   AF-B3JH11-F1
#
_cell.length_a   1.000
_cell.length_b   1.000
_cell.length_c   1.000
_cell.angle_alpha   90.00
_cell.angle_beta   90.00
_cell.angle_gamma   90.00
#
_symmetry.space_group_name_H-M   'P 1'
#
loop_
_entity.id
_entity.type
_entity.pdbx_description
1 polymer ?
#
loop_
_entity_poly.entity_id
_entity_poly.type
_entity_poly.pdbx_seq_one_letter_code
_entity_poly.pdbx_strand_id
1 'polypeptide(L)'
;MRPKGNGLIPLHDEKQEERGFFCIKLVQFLNTEAEMGTDECKRLWDERFSAAKNGCCFYKDRCPIYERTVKNRPVQLNLFTYKN
;
A
#
# COMPACT_ATOMS: atom_id res chain seq x y z
N MET A 1 4.26 -30.13 14.33
CA MET A 1 3.05 -29.96 13.48
C MET A 1 2.22 -28.82 14.04
N ARG A 2 1.73 -27.89 13.21
CA ARG A 2 0.83 -26.82 13.67
C ARG A 2 -0.63 -27.27 13.49
N PRO A 3 -1.53 -27.01 14.45
CA PRO A 3 -2.97 -27.28 14.27
C PRO A 3 -3.49 -26.50 13.06
N LYS A 4 -4.23 -27.16 12.16
CA LYS A 4 -4.97 -26.50 11.10
C LYS A 4 -6.40 -26.30 11.59
N GLY A 5 -6.91 -25.07 11.51
CA GLY A 5 -8.30 -24.76 11.82
C GLY A 5 -9.25 -25.54 10.90
N ASN A 6 -10.36 -25.98 11.47
CA ASN A 6 -11.45 -26.67 10.75
C ASN A 6 -12.56 -25.70 10.31
N GLY A 7 -12.35 -24.37 10.45
CA GLY A 7 -13.29 -23.33 10.05
C GLY A 7 -14.49 -23.14 10.98
N LEU A 8 -14.61 -23.92 12.06
CA LEU A 8 -15.71 -23.82 13.02
C LEU A 8 -15.44 -22.77 14.12
N ILE A 9 -14.18 -22.51 14.41
CA ILE A 9 -13.70 -21.54 15.39
C ILE A 9 -12.40 -20.91 14.86
N PRO A 10 -12.28 -19.58 14.86
CA PRO A 10 -11.05 -18.91 14.46
C PRO A 10 -9.95 -19.22 15.46
N LEU A 11 -8.82 -19.77 14.99
CA LEU A 11 -7.66 -19.96 15.85
C LEU A 11 -6.92 -18.63 15.99
N HIS A 12 -6.56 -18.26 17.22
CA HIS A 12 -5.84 -17.02 17.51
C HIS A 12 -4.52 -16.86 16.73
N ASP A 13 -3.92 -17.98 16.32
CA ASP A 13 -2.65 -18.02 15.58
C ASP A 13 -2.84 -18.13 14.05
N GLU A 14 -4.07 -17.94 13.55
CA GLU A 14 -4.30 -17.82 12.12
C GLU A 14 -3.54 -16.61 11.58
N LYS A 15 -2.69 -16.87 10.59
CA LYS A 15 -1.88 -15.84 9.93
C LYS A 15 -2.82 -14.91 9.18
N GLN A 16 -3.20 -13.81 9.81
CA GLN A 16 -3.95 -12.74 9.18
C GLN A 16 -3.07 -12.17 8.05
N GLU A 17 -3.44 -12.44 6.79
CA GLU A 17 -2.80 -11.80 5.64
C GLU A 17 -3.25 -10.35 5.56
N GLU A 18 -2.70 -9.50 6.42
CA GLU A 18 -2.85 -8.07 6.27
C GLU A 18 -2.10 -7.62 5.04
N ARG A 19 -2.84 -7.27 3.98
CA ARG A 19 -2.29 -6.58 2.81
C ARG A 19 -2.10 -5.10 3.15
N GLY A 20 -1.22 -4.83 4.11
CA GLY A 20 -0.82 -3.47 4.47
C GLY A 20 -0.10 -2.79 3.31
N PHE A 21 -0.43 -1.52 3.05
CA PHE A 21 0.35 -0.68 2.14
C PHE A 21 1.46 -0.01 2.95
N PHE A 22 2.72 -0.29 2.62
CA PHE A 22 3.86 0.42 3.18
C PHE A 22 4.92 0.64 2.12
N CYS A 23 5.33 1.90 1.93
CA CYS A 23 6.32 2.28 0.91
C CYS A 23 7.54 2.91 1.59
N ILE A 24 8.65 2.19 1.67
CA ILE A 24 9.88 2.71 2.28
C ILE A 24 10.43 3.95 1.56
N LYS A 25 10.22 4.07 0.24
CA LYS A 25 10.64 5.24 -0.54
C LYS A 25 9.90 6.51 -0.13
N LEU A 26 8.64 6.40 0.29
CA LEU A 26 7.87 7.53 0.79
C LEU A 26 8.55 8.15 2.02
N VAL A 27 9.00 7.32 2.98
CA VAL A 27 9.75 7.77 4.16
C VAL A 27 11.01 8.54 3.73
N GLN A 28 11.77 7.98 2.77
CA GLN A 28 13.00 8.62 2.28
C GLN A 28 12.75 10.00 1.66
N PHE A 29 11.67 10.15 0.89
CA PHE A 29 11.33 11.45 0.31
C PHE A 29 10.84 12.45 1.37
N LEU A 30 10.02 12.02 2.33
CA LEU A 30 9.54 12.87 3.42
C LEU A 30 10.69 13.44 4.25
N ASN A 31 11.70 12.62 4.54
CA ASN A 31 12.89 13.06 5.28
C ASN A 31 13.71 14.15 4.57
N THR A 32 13.51 14.36 3.27
CA THR A 32 14.15 15.46 2.52
C THR A 32 13.36 16.76 2.55
N GLU A 33 12.09 16.71 2.98
CA GLU A 33 11.16 17.85 2.90
C GLU A 33 10.74 18.38 4.27
N ALA A 34 10.72 17.52 5.28
CA ALA A 34 10.40 17.91 6.65
C ALA A 34 11.27 17.14 7.64
N GLU A 35 11.57 17.80 8.76
CA GLU A 35 12.25 17.19 9.90
C GLU A 35 11.32 16.18 10.58
N MET A 36 11.83 14.97 10.82
CA MET A 36 11.04 13.92 11.48
C MET A 36 10.61 14.33 12.88
N GLY A 37 9.39 13.97 13.26
CA GLY A 37 8.83 14.28 14.58
C GLY A 37 8.16 15.65 14.67
N THR A 38 8.19 16.46 13.60
CA THR A 38 7.42 17.71 13.51
C THR A 38 5.98 17.45 13.08
N ASP A 39 5.07 18.38 13.43
CA ASP A 39 3.67 18.34 12.99
C ASP A 39 3.54 18.41 11.46
N GLU A 40 4.45 19.12 10.78
CA GLU A 40 4.48 19.18 9.32
C GLU A 40 4.85 17.82 8.71
N CYS A 41 5.84 17.11 9.27
CA CYS A 41 6.16 15.75 8.84
C CYS A 41 4.96 14.81 8.99
N LYS A 42 4.19 14.93 10.08
CA LYS A 42 2.97 14.15 10.30
C LYS A 42 1.89 14.48 9.26
N ARG A 43 1.66 15.76 9.00
CA ARG A 43 0.70 16.22 7.98
C ARG A 43 1.07 15.71 6.59
N LEU A 44 2.33 15.85 6.19
CA LEU A 44 2.84 15.38 4.91
C LEU A 44 2.79 13.86 4.79
N TRP A 45 3.04 13.14 5.89
CA TRP A 45 2.87 11.69 5.95
C TRP A 45 1.43 11.30 5.61
N ASP A 46 0.45 11.82 6.35
CA ASP A 46 -0.96 11.45 6.18
C ASP A 46 -1.47 11.72 4.75
N GLU A 47 -1.11 12.88 4.19
CA GLU A 47 -1.49 13.29 2.84
C GLU A 47 -0.85 12.39 1.78
N ARG A 48 0.48 12.24 1.82
CA ARG A 48 1.23 11.52 0.77
C ARG A 48 1.08 10.01 0.88
N PHE A 49 0.94 9.47 2.08
CA PHE A 49 0.63 8.07 2.30
C PHE A 49 -0.73 7.71 1.72
N SER A 50 -1.76 8.51 2.01
CA SER A 50 -3.11 8.31 1.48
C SER A 50 -3.12 8.40 -0.05
N ALA A 51 -2.45 9.40 -0.63
CA ALA A 51 -2.33 9.55 -2.07
C ALA A 51 -1.62 8.35 -2.71
N ALA A 52 -0.49 7.90 -2.14
CA ALA A 52 0.27 6.76 -2.64
C ALA A 52 -0.51 5.43 -2.51
N LYS A 53 -1.24 5.23 -1.41
CA LYS A 53 -2.12 4.07 -1.19
C LYS A 53 -3.22 3.98 -2.25
N ASN A 54 -3.74 5.13 -2.67
CA ASN A 54 -4.75 5.22 -3.73
C ASN A 54 -4.17 5.17 -5.16
N GLY A 55 -2.84 5.01 -5.31
CA GLY A 55 -2.16 4.96 -6.62
C GLY A 55 -1.80 6.34 -7.20
N CYS A 56 -2.08 7.42 -6.49
CA CYS A 56 -1.76 8.80 -6.85
C CYS A 56 -0.48 9.27 -6.16
N CYS A 57 0.62 8.50 -6.28
CA CYS A 57 1.87 8.84 -5.63
C CYS A 57 2.40 10.21 -6.09
N PHE A 58 2.60 11.13 -5.13
CA PHE A 58 3.14 12.47 -5.38
C PHE A 58 4.54 12.41 -6.02
N TYR A 59 5.33 11.40 -5.68
CA TYR A 59 6.69 11.21 -6.17
C TYR A 59 6.80 10.42 -7.47
N LYS A 60 5.69 10.24 -8.21
CA LYS A 60 5.63 9.40 -9.40
C LYS A 60 6.76 9.64 -10.42
N ASP A 61 7.16 10.89 -10.60
CA ASP A 61 8.12 11.29 -11.64
C ASP A 61 9.58 10.92 -11.29
N ARG A 62 9.88 10.67 -10.01
CA ARG A 62 11.22 10.34 -9.50
C ARG A 62 11.29 9.06 -8.68
N CYS A 63 10.15 8.38 -8.48
CA CYS A 63 10.06 7.18 -7.66
C CYS A 63 10.27 5.93 -8.53
N PRO A 64 11.42 5.23 -8.42
CA PRO A 64 11.69 4.05 -9.24
C PRO A 64 10.73 2.88 -8.92
N ILE A 65 10.12 2.87 -7.73
CA ILE A 65 9.11 1.88 -7.37
C ILE A 65 7.80 2.16 -8.11
N TYR A 66 7.39 3.42 -8.20
CA TYR A 66 6.12 3.78 -8.83
C TYR A 66 6.10 3.36 -10.30
N GLU A 67 7.17 3.67 -11.04
CA GLU A 67 7.32 3.26 -12.44
C GLU A 67 7.15 1.74 -12.62
N ARG A 68 7.80 0.94 -11.77
CA ARG A 68 7.71 -0.52 -11.82
C ARG A 68 6.31 -1.02 -11.43
N THR A 69 5.69 -0.45 -10.40
CA THR A 69 4.37 -0.86 -9.93
C THR A 69 3.28 -0.51 -10.93
N VAL A 70 3.38 0.62 -11.63
CA VAL A 70 2.43 1.00 -12.69
C VAL A 70 2.60 0.11 -13.92
N LYS A 71 3.84 -0.14 -14.37
CA LYS A 71 4.13 -1.01 -15.52
C LYS A 71 3.69 -2.46 -15.29
N ASN A 72 3.79 -2.95 -14.05
CA ASN A 72 3.43 -4.32 -13.69
C ASN A 72 2.06 -4.43 -13.02
N ARG A 73 1.22 -3.39 -13.05
CA ARG A 73 -0.13 -3.47 -12.46
C ARG A 73 -0.93 -4.42 -13.34
N PRO A 74 -1.38 -5.59 -12.83
CA PRO A 74 -2.30 -6.41 -13.59
C PRO A 74 -3.58 -5.59 -13.78
N VAL A 75 -3.85 -5.19 -15.02
CA VAL A 75 -5.14 -4.62 -15.40
C VAL A 75 -6.12 -5.78 -15.37
N GLN A 76 -7.01 -5.82 -14.38
CA GLN A 76 -8.20 -6.65 -14.49
C GLN A 76 -9.03 -6.08 -15.64
N LEU A 77 -8.88 -6.68 -16.82
CA LEU A 77 -9.79 -6.45 -17.92
C LEU A 77 -11.12 -7.08 -17.52
N ASN A 78 -12.16 -6.26 -17.34
CA ASN A 78 -13.53 -6.75 -17.20
C ASN A 78 -13.99 -7.28 -18.58
N LEU A 79 -13.50 -8.47 -18.93
CA LEU A 79 -13.65 -9.06 -20.27
C LEU A 79 -15.10 -9.46 -20.58
N PHE A 80 -15.98 -9.53 -19.58
CA PHE A 80 -17.39 -9.83 -19.76
C PHE A 80 -18.24 -8.98 -18.82
N THR A 81 -18.81 -7.89 -19.33
CA THR A 81 -19.98 -7.28 -18.71
C THR A 81 -21.20 -8.02 -19.23
N TYR A 82 -21.83 -8.84 -18.39
CA TYR A 82 -23.09 -9.48 -18.75
C TYR A 82 -24.17 -8.38 -18.73
N LYS A 83 -24.67 -8.00 -19.90
CA LYS A 83 -25.89 -7.17 -20.00
C LYS A 83 -27.07 -8.07 -19.67
N ASN A 84 -27.83 -7.71 -18.63
CA ASN A 84 -29.20 -8.21 -18.44
C ASN A 84 -30.12 -7.60 -19.49
#